data_AF-A1RW23-F1
#
_entry.id   AF-A1RW23-F1
#
_cell.length_a   1.000
_cell.length_b   1.000
_cell.length_c   1.000
_cell.angle_alpha   90.00
_cell.angle_beta   90.00
_cell.angle_gamma   90.00
#
_symmetry.space_group_name_H-M   'P 1'
#
loop_
_entity.id
_entity.type
_entity.pdbx_description
1 polymer ?
#
loop_
_entity_poly.entity_id
_entity_poly.type
_entity_poly.pdbx_seq_one_letter_code
_entity_poly.pdbx_strand_id
1 'polypeptide(L)'
;MRNRKGVFRLVPDAPQNYRRLYVDVFSIAASLARPEEIFHSAAEAGLDAVFIIDAWGEVHLRLARRYIELCETYGLNCRLAERGPAELYAVELCETECGAGCAVVTRDFDAVLAAGRCAVLIFRGGRFYRAAAIHK
;
A
#
# COMPACT_ATOMS: atom_id res chain seq x y z
N MET A 1 -13.17 13.91 3.95
CA MET A 1 -11.86 14.41 4.42
C MET A 1 -11.33 15.38 3.37
N ARG A 2 -10.83 16.55 3.78
CA ARG A 2 -10.13 17.48 2.90
C ARG A 2 -8.65 17.52 3.27
N ASN A 3 -7.77 17.53 2.28
CA ASN A 3 -6.33 17.76 2.46
C ASN A 3 -5.81 18.65 1.31
N ARG A 4 -4.48 18.80 1.18
CA ARG A 4 -3.85 19.59 0.10
C ARG A 4 -4.07 18.99 -1.30
N LYS A 5 -4.40 17.70 -1.40
CA LYS A 5 -4.58 16.92 -2.64
C LYS A 5 -6.02 16.93 -3.14
N GLY A 6 -7.00 17.22 -2.28
CA GLY A 6 -8.40 17.31 -2.67
C GLY A 6 -9.39 16.98 -1.55
N VAL A 7 -10.61 16.63 -1.96
CA VAL A 7 -11.69 16.19 -1.08
C VAL A 7 -11.99 14.72 -1.35
N PHE A 8 -11.95 13.92 -0.29
CA PHE A 8 -12.08 12.47 -0.37
C PHE A 8 -13.18 11.97 0.57
N ARG A 9 -13.99 11.05 0.07
CA ARG A 9 -14.90 10.25 0.89
C ARG A 9 -14.10 9.10 1.49
N LEU A 10 -14.22 8.90 2.79
CA LEU A 10 -13.63 7.78 3.51
C LEU A 10 -14.76 6.96 4.12
N VAL A 11 -14.82 5.68 3.77
CA VAL A 11 -15.79 4.71 4.31
C VAL A 11 -14.99 3.62 5.03
N PRO A 12 -15.32 3.25 6.28
CA PRO A 12 -14.66 2.13 6.95
C PRO A 12 -14.70 0.87 6.07
N ASP A 13 -13.57 0.19 5.94
CA ASP A 13 -13.45 -1.02 5.13
C ASP A 13 -12.33 -1.89 5.71
N ALA A 14 -12.12 -3.08 5.14
CA ALA A 14 -11.19 -4.07 5.66
C ALA A 14 -10.38 -4.74 4.53
N PRO A 15 -9.07 -5.01 4.72
CA PRO A 15 -8.24 -5.68 3.71
C PRO A 15 -8.77 -7.07 3.30
N GLN A 16 -9.45 -7.77 4.21
CA GLN A 16 -10.04 -9.10 3.98
C GLN A 16 -11.16 -9.11 2.92
N ASN A 17 -11.70 -7.94 2.57
CA ASN A 17 -12.76 -7.83 1.56
C ASN A 17 -12.22 -7.90 0.12
N TYR A 18 -10.90 -8.00 -0.05
CA TYR A 18 -10.22 -7.93 -1.34
C TYR A 18 -9.45 -9.21 -1.62
N ARG A 19 -9.44 -9.62 -2.89
CA ARG A 19 -8.80 -10.86 -3.33
C ARG A 19 -7.28 -10.80 -3.23
N ARG A 20 -6.71 -9.63 -3.52
CA ARG A 20 -5.29 -9.33 -3.40
C ARG A 20 -5.07 -7.89 -3.01
N LEU A 21 -4.03 -7.67 -2.21
CA LEU A 21 -3.60 -6.37 -1.73
C LEU A 21 -2.27 -5.97 -2.38
N TYR A 22 -2.13 -4.70 -2.71
CA TYR A 22 -0.88 -4.07 -3.17
C TYR A 22 -0.50 -3.02 -2.14
N VAL A 23 0.50 -3.35 -1.31
CA VAL A 23 0.80 -2.62 -0.09
C VAL A 23 2.01 -1.72 -0.32
N ASP A 24 1.83 -0.41 -0.27
CA ASP A 24 2.94 0.54 -0.15
C ASP A 24 3.51 0.42 1.27
N VAL A 25 4.67 -0.26 1.36
CA VAL A 25 5.26 -0.66 2.63
C VAL A 25 5.72 0.54 3.43
N PHE A 26 6.41 1.48 2.79
CA PHE A 26 7.06 2.59 3.50
C PHE A 26 6.03 3.48 4.19
N SER A 27 4.92 3.81 3.52
CA SER A 27 3.91 4.65 4.15
C SER A 27 3.27 3.96 5.35
N ILE A 28 2.90 2.67 5.22
CA ILE A 28 2.28 1.91 6.30
C ILE A 28 3.28 1.71 7.45
N ALA A 29 4.50 1.27 7.17
CA ALA A 29 5.53 1.02 8.18
C ALA A 29 5.84 2.29 8.99
N ALA A 30 5.85 3.46 8.36
CA ALA A 30 6.03 4.76 9.03
C ALA A 30 4.88 5.17 9.97
N SER A 31 3.77 4.41 10.01
CA SER A 31 2.68 4.62 10.97
C SER A 31 2.67 3.64 12.14
N LEU A 32 3.53 2.62 12.11
CA LEU A 32 3.60 1.60 13.13
C LEU A 32 4.62 1.99 14.20
N ALA A 33 4.36 1.59 15.44
CA ALA A 33 5.34 1.71 16.51
C ALA A 33 6.59 0.85 16.22
N ARG A 34 6.38 -0.29 15.54
CA ARG A 34 7.42 -1.20 15.08
C ARG A 34 7.24 -1.41 13.57
N PRO A 35 8.01 -0.68 12.71
CA PRO A 35 7.85 -0.74 11.26
C PRO A 35 7.88 -2.16 10.68
N GLU A 36 8.72 -3.03 11.23
CA GLU A 36 8.90 -4.42 10.76
C GLU A 36 7.70 -5.34 11.09
N GLU A 37 6.79 -4.91 11.95
CA GLU A 37 5.60 -5.70 12.34
C GLU A 37 4.69 -5.98 11.14
N ILE A 38 4.68 -5.10 10.12
CA ILE A 38 3.90 -5.30 8.90
C ILE A 38 4.23 -6.63 8.20
N PHE A 39 5.49 -7.07 8.21
CA PHE A 39 5.92 -8.29 7.54
C PHE A 39 5.51 -9.53 8.34
N HIS A 40 5.78 -9.52 9.65
CA HIS A 40 5.40 -10.64 10.52
C HIS A 40 3.88 -10.83 10.54
N SER A 41 3.12 -9.77 10.77
CA SER A 41 1.65 -9.81 10.81
C SER A 41 1.04 -10.22 9.47
N ALA A 42 1.66 -9.85 8.34
CA ALA A 42 1.20 -10.31 7.03
C ALA A 42 1.41 -11.81 6.82
N ALA A 43 2.57 -12.33 7.23
CA ALA A 43 2.86 -13.75 7.15
C ALA A 43 1.87 -14.58 7.99
N GLU A 44 1.50 -14.08 9.17
CA GLU A 44 0.49 -14.71 10.04
C GLU A 44 -0.94 -14.60 9.51
N ALA A 45 -1.30 -13.46 8.91
CA ALA A 45 -2.66 -13.20 8.43
C ALA A 45 -3.03 -14.02 7.18
N GLY A 46 -2.06 -14.56 6.44
CA GLY A 46 -2.30 -15.38 5.25
C GLY A 46 -2.99 -14.63 4.11
N LEU A 47 -2.88 -13.30 4.06
CA LEU A 47 -3.47 -12.47 3.01
C LEU A 47 -2.65 -12.58 1.72
N ASP A 48 -3.31 -12.70 0.58
CA ASP A 48 -2.64 -12.56 -0.73
C ASP A 48 -2.25 -11.09 -0.91
N ALA A 49 -0.97 -10.78 -0.72
CA ALA A 49 -0.46 -9.43 -0.75
C ALA A 49 0.87 -9.33 -1.51
N VAL A 50 1.00 -8.28 -2.31
CA VAL A 50 2.23 -7.82 -2.92
C VAL A 50 2.72 -6.60 -2.13
N PHE A 51 3.95 -6.65 -1.66
CA PHE A 51 4.58 -5.59 -0.87
C PHE A 51 5.48 -4.75 -1.78
N ILE A 52 5.12 -3.49 -1.96
CA ILE A 52 5.85 -2.54 -2.79
C ILE A 52 6.82 -1.76 -1.90
N ILE A 53 8.10 -1.95 -2.15
CA ILE A 53 9.21 -1.34 -1.43
C ILE A 53 9.73 -0.18 -2.27
N ASP A 54 9.74 1.02 -1.71
CA ASP A 54 10.34 2.19 -2.36
C ASP A 54 11.86 1.99 -2.50
N ALA A 55 12.34 2.06 -3.74
CA ALA A 55 13.76 1.97 -4.10
C ALA A 55 14.19 3.10 -5.05
N TRP A 56 13.38 4.15 -5.20
CA TRP A 56 13.62 5.22 -6.18
C TRP A 56 14.65 6.25 -5.69
N GLY A 57 14.72 6.50 -4.37
CA GLY A 57 15.64 7.48 -3.77
C GLY A 57 16.77 6.87 -2.94
N GLU A 58 17.99 7.43 -3.05
CA GLU A 58 19.18 6.96 -2.31
C GLU A 58 19.00 6.93 -0.79
N VAL A 59 18.21 7.87 -0.26
CA VAL A 59 17.92 8.02 1.18
C VAL A 59 17.30 6.74 1.77
N HIS A 60 16.56 5.99 0.96
CA HIS A 60 15.79 4.84 1.41
C HIS A 60 16.48 3.49 1.16
N LEU A 61 17.60 3.45 0.42
CA LEU A 61 18.22 2.18 -0.03
C LEU A 61 18.62 1.23 1.10
N ARG A 62 19.12 1.75 2.23
CA ARG A 62 19.44 0.89 3.40
C ARG A 62 18.20 0.25 4.01
N LEU A 63 17.12 1.01 4.13
CA LEU A 63 15.86 0.53 4.69
C LEU A 63 15.13 -0.40 3.71
N ALA A 64 15.20 -0.08 2.41
CA ALA A 64 14.67 -0.94 1.35
C ALA A 64 15.33 -2.33 1.37
N ARG A 65 16.66 -2.38 1.49
CA ARG A 65 17.40 -3.65 1.67
C ARG A 65 16.89 -4.44 2.88
N ARG A 66 16.75 -3.79 4.03
CA ARG A 66 16.21 -4.42 5.24
C ARG A 66 14.81 -4.99 5.00
N TYR A 67 13.95 -4.27 4.30
CA TYR A 67 12.59 -4.74 3.99
C TYR A 67 12.57 -5.91 3.00
N ILE A 68 13.47 -5.94 2.02
CA ILE A 68 13.66 -7.10 1.14
C ILE A 68 14.08 -8.34 1.94
N GLU A 69 15.05 -8.20 2.84
CA GLU A 69 15.47 -9.32 3.72
C GLU A 69 14.31 -9.87 4.55
N LEU A 70 13.45 -8.99 5.07
CA LEU A 70 12.26 -9.41 5.82
C LEU A 70 11.25 -10.13 4.92
N CYS A 71 11.05 -9.66 3.69
CA CYS A 71 10.23 -10.36 2.71
C CYS A 71 10.73 -11.78 2.46
N GLU A 72 12.03 -11.95 2.22
CA GLU A 72 12.65 -13.25 2.00
C GLU A 72 12.49 -14.15 3.24
N THR A 73 12.75 -13.60 4.42
CA THR A 73 12.64 -14.31 5.71
C THR A 73 11.23 -14.85 5.94
N TYR A 74 10.21 -14.06 5.63
CA TYR A 74 8.80 -14.41 5.85
C TYR A 74 8.11 -15.02 4.62
N GLY A 75 8.82 -15.22 3.50
CA GLY A 75 8.26 -15.76 2.26
C GLY A 75 7.19 -14.86 1.61
N LEU A 76 7.30 -13.54 1.78
CA LEU A 76 6.34 -12.57 1.27
C LEU A 76 6.68 -12.15 -0.17
N ASN A 77 5.64 -11.91 -0.98
CA ASN A 77 5.82 -11.43 -2.36
C ASN A 77 6.13 -9.94 -2.38
N CYS A 78 7.36 -9.56 -2.72
CA CYS A 78 7.80 -8.17 -2.74
C CYS A 78 8.23 -7.70 -4.14
N ARG A 79 8.03 -6.41 -4.40
CA ARG A 79 8.39 -5.70 -5.65
C ARG A 79 9.05 -4.38 -5.31
N LEU A 80 10.01 -3.96 -6.13
CA LEU A 80 10.72 -2.70 -5.95
C LEU A 80 10.13 -1.62 -6.86
N ALA A 81 9.83 -0.47 -6.29
CA ALA A 81 9.47 0.73 -7.03
C ALA A 81 10.76 1.53 -7.34
N GLU A 82 11.35 1.29 -8.51
CA GLU A 82 12.65 1.89 -8.89
C GLU A 82 12.52 3.19 -9.69
N ARG A 83 11.34 3.48 -10.23
CA ARG A 83 11.11 4.57 -11.21
C ARG A 83 10.12 5.64 -10.75
N GLY A 84 9.70 5.59 -9.49
CA GLY A 84 8.74 6.53 -8.93
C GLY A 84 8.21 6.08 -7.57
N PRO A 85 7.26 6.84 -7.01
CA PRO A 85 6.67 6.57 -5.71
C PRO A 85 6.00 5.20 -5.62
N ALA A 86 6.17 4.52 -4.50
CA ALA A 86 5.66 3.17 -4.25
C ALA A 86 4.14 3.05 -4.41
N GLU A 87 3.38 4.06 -3.98
CA GLU A 87 1.92 4.07 -4.06
C GLU A 87 1.40 4.13 -5.50
N LEU A 88 2.11 4.81 -6.40
CA LEU A 88 1.73 4.90 -7.81
C LEU A 88 2.07 3.60 -8.54
N TYR A 89 3.22 3.00 -8.23
CA TYR A 89 3.57 1.69 -8.76
C TYR A 89 2.63 0.59 -8.24
N ALA A 90 2.19 0.68 -6.97
CA ALA A 90 1.18 -0.22 -6.42
C ALA A 90 -0.16 -0.11 -7.17
N VAL A 91 -0.58 1.11 -7.54
CA VAL A 91 -1.76 1.32 -8.40
C VAL A 91 -1.56 0.70 -9.77
N GLU A 92 -0.42 0.93 -10.42
CA GLU A 92 -0.11 0.35 -11.74
C GLU A 92 -0.21 -1.17 -11.73
N LEU A 93 0.46 -1.83 -10.77
CA LEU A 93 0.41 -3.29 -10.63
C LEU A 93 -1.02 -3.77 -10.34
N CYS A 94 -1.73 -3.10 -9.43
CA CYS A 94 -3.09 -3.47 -9.10
C CYS A 94 -4.00 -3.41 -10.33
N GLU A 95 -3.94 -2.31 -11.10
CA GLU A 95 -4.78 -2.11 -12.28
C GLU A 95 -4.47 -3.11 -13.39
N THR A 96 -3.20 -3.48 -13.58
CA THR A 96 -2.75 -4.35 -14.67
C THR A 96 -2.95 -5.82 -14.36
N GLU A 97 -2.67 -6.26 -13.14
CA GLU A 97 -2.69 -7.67 -12.76
C GLU A 97 -4.05 -8.14 -12.23
N CYS A 98 -4.87 -7.24 -11.66
CA CYS A 98 -6.14 -7.63 -11.02
C CYS A 98 -7.33 -6.74 -11.37
N GLY A 99 -7.23 -5.43 -11.17
CA GLY A 99 -8.32 -4.47 -11.30
C GLY A 99 -9.40 -4.64 -10.22
N ALA A 100 -10.65 -4.81 -10.65
CA ALA A 100 -11.79 -4.84 -9.76
C ALA A 100 -11.73 -6.00 -8.74
N GLY A 101 -12.05 -5.72 -7.48
CA GLY A 101 -12.00 -6.69 -6.37
C GLY A 101 -10.60 -6.87 -5.74
N CYS A 102 -9.62 -6.06 -6.15
CA CYS A 102 -8.34 -5.89 -5.47
C CYS A 102 -8.20 -4.46 -4.91
N ALA A 103 -7.22 -4.27 -4.04
CA ALA A 103 -6.99 -2.97 -3.41
C ALA A 103 -5.51 -2.62 -3.29
N VAL A 104 -5.24 -1.31 -3.40
CA VAL A 104 -4.00 -0.70 -2.92
C VAL A 104 -4.15 -0.31 -1.46
N VAL A 105 -3.17 -0.62 -0.64
CA VAL A 105 -3.09 -0.22 0.77
C VAL A 105 -1.96 0.78 0.94
N THR A 106 -2.29 1.99 1.36
CA THR A 106 -1.32 3.08 1.52
C THR A 106 -1.83 4.09 2.55
N ARG A 107 -1.04 5.12 2.85
CA ARG A 107 -1.49 6.34 3.54
C ARG A 107 -1.55 7.54 2.60
N ASP A 108 -1.05 7.40 1.38
CA ASP A 108 -0.96 8.48 0.42
C ASP A 108 -2.23 8.54 -0.46
N PHE A 109 -2.78 9.74 -0.60
CA PHE A 109 -3.99 10.00 -1.40
C PHE A 109 -3.71 10.14 -2.91
N ASP A 110 -2.46 10.19 -3.36
CA ASP A 110 -2.11 10.18 -4.79
C ASP A 110 -2.55 8.86 -5.44
N ALA A 111 -2.48 7.74 -4.69
CA ALA A 111 -3.05 6.47 -5.14
C ALA A 111 -4.56 6.58 -5.43
N VAL A 112 -5.31 7.35 -4.63
CA VAL A 112 -6.76 7.54 -4.82
C VAL A 112 -7.06 8.33 -6.09
N LEU A 113 -6.17 9.25 -6.48
CA LEU A 113 -6.30 10.06 -7.68
C LEU A 113 -5.89 9.30 -8.95
N ALA A 114 -4.96 8.34 -8.81
CA ALA A 114 -4.44 7.52 -9.91
C ALA A 114 -5.28 6.27 -10.19
N ALA A 115 -5.89 5.66 -9.16
CA ALA A 115 -6.65 4.43 -9.30
C ALA A 115 -7.94 4.61 -10.11
N GLY A 116 -8.25 3.63 -10.96
CA GLY A 116 -9.46 3.59 -11.78
C GLY A 116 -10.43 2.50 -11.34
N ARG A 117 -9.99 1.23 -11.39
CA ARG A 117 -10.79 0.03 -11.06
C ARG A 117 -10.40 -0.57 -9.71
N CYS A 118 -9.16 -0.40 -9.29
CA CYS A 118 -8.71 -0.85 -7.98
C CYS A 118 -9.31 0.01 -6.86
N ALA A 119 -9.67 -0.62 -5.75
CA ALA A 119 -9.98 0.13 -4.54
C ALA A 119 -8.69 0.68 -3.93
N VAL A 120 -8.80 1.77 -3.17
CA VAL A 120 -7.68 2.28 -2.36
C VAL A 120 -8.11 2.32 -0.91
N LEU A 121 -7.39 1.59 -0.08
CA LEU A 121 -7.54 1.55 1.37
C LEU A 121 -6.51 2.48 2.00
N ILE A 122 -6.98 3.57 2.57
CA ILE A 122 -6.17 4.48 3.38
C ILE A 122 -6.09 3.95 4.80
N PHE A 123 -4.86 3.64 5.24
CA PHE A 123 -4.60 3.30 6.63
C PHE A 123 -4.46 4.57 7.47
N ARG A 124 -5.31 4.72 8.50
CA ARG A 124 -5.31 5.90 9.36
C ARG A 124 -5.77 5.55 10.76
N GLY A 125 -4.94 5.88 11.76
CA GLY A 125 -5.29 5.69 13.18
C GLY A 125 -5.59 4.23 13.52
N GLY A 126 -4.82 3.29 12.96
CA GLY A 126 -5.00 1.85 13.20
C GLY A 126 -6.19 1.22 12.47
N ARG A 127 -6.82 1.93 11.54
CA ARG A 127 -8.00 1.45 10.79
C ARG A 127 -7.85 1.68 9.30
N PHE A 128 -8.54 0.87 8.50
CA PHE A 128 -8.60 1.01 7.05
C PHE A 128 -9.89 1.70 6.62
N TYR A 129 -9.74 2.57 5.62
CA TYR A 129 -10.86 3.27 5.02
C TYR A 129 -10.75 3.19 3.50
N ARG A 130 -11.80 2.70 2.85
CA ARG A 130 -11.92 2.84 1.41
C ARG A 130 -12.08 4.32 1.05
N ALA A 131 -11.17 4.80 0.23
CA ALA A 131 -11.13 6.18 -0.22
C ALA A 131 -11.67 6.30 -1.65
N ALA A 132 -12.38 7.39 -1.91
CA ALA A 132 -12.77 7.81 -3.24
C ALA A 132 -12.70 9.34 -3.33
N ALA A 133 -12.21 9.88 -4.44
CA ALA A 133 -12.24 11.32 -4.69
C ALA A 133 -13.71 11.79 -4.88
N ILE A 134 -14.07 12.93 -4.30
CA ILE A 134 -15.37 13.58 -4.47
C ILE A 134 -15.20 14.70 -5.51
N HIS A 135 -15.27 14.31 -6.80
CA HIS A 135 -15.06 15.13 -8.01
C HIS A 135 -13.66 15.76 -8.18
N LYS A 136 -13.15 15.70 -9.43
CA LYS A 136 -11.98 16.44 -9.93
C LYS A 136 -12.39 17.88 -10.28
#